data_AF-A0A937BQC8-F1
#
_entry.id   AF-A0A937BQC8-F1
#
_cell.length_a   1.000
_cell.length_b   1.000
_cell.length_c   1.000
_cell.angle_alpha   90.00
_cell.angle_beta   90.00
_cell.angle_gamma   90.00
#
_symmetry.space_group_name_H-M   'P 1'
#
loop_
_entity.id
_entity.type
_entity.pdbx_description
1 polymer ?
#
loop_
_entity_poly.entity_id
_entity_poly.type
_entity_poly.pdbx_seq_one_letter_code
_entity_poly.pdbx_strand_id
1 'polypeptide(L)'
;MRKVLITILSCCLYSIAFSQNKKQEFISSDIDNFWKAYDKIISTTDSASQYKFLQELYLNKASLGLKGIIEVRNYSEKEFIDWITKYPKFWASIKPNTLKVKSLYPSINADIQKLKKVYPELKHSPIYFTMGAFRSGGTIQGQKVLIGSELSLADKSTYVEELPAWRQPFYKIQNPLSEIALLCTHEYVHTQQKDIVENLLLMCLYEGVAEFISCHATGKKSAAPAIEFGKANRDKVVEKFVSDLFLMSNDFNWVYGENRNELKVRDLGYYIGYEICERYYTLAKDKSKAIKELIELDFTNEKAVERIVDTTHLLPKSLGELYTDYEKQRPTVIGIIPFQNGSQNIKPGMTKITVQFSEPLVRYNTGVDFGPLGQDYFPKMNPERYFSEDGRSWTFEADLKPNKHYQILISNNFRKENGVRLKPFLIDFKTVE
;
A
#
# COMPACT_ATOMS: atom_id res chain seq x y z
N MET A 1 -20.78 -33.78 -68.98
CA MET A 1 -22.15 -34.02 -68.44
C MET A 1 -21.97 -34.97 -67.26
N ARG A 2 -22.23 -34.64 -66.00
CA ARG A 2 -23.46 -34.15 -65.40
C ARG A 2 -23.09 -33.55 -64.02
N LYS A 3 -23.69 -32.40 -63.70
CA LYS A 3 -23.51 -31.64 -62.45
C LYS A 3 -23.97 -32.46 -61.23
N VAL A 4 -23.22 -32.39 -60.13
CA VAL A 4 -23.74 -32.69 -58.79
C VAL A 4 -23.64 -31.40 -57.99
N LEU A 5 -24.80 -30.80 -57.73
CA LEU A 5 -24.98 -29.71 -56.77
C LEU A 5 -24.82 -30.29 -55.37
N ILE A 6 -23.91 -29.75 -54.57
CA ILE A 6 -23.92 -29.94 -53.12
C ILE A 6 -24.23 -28.58 -52.50
N THR A 7 -25.47 -28.43 -52.04
CA THR A 7 -25.94 -27.29 -51.28
C THR A 7 -25.42 -27.41 -49.86
N ILE A 8 -24.43 -26.59 -49.48
CA ILE A 8 -23.97 -26.49 -48.08
C ILE A 8 -24.85 -25.45 -47.37
N LEU A 9 -25.73 -25.95 -46.51
CA LEU A 9 -26.54 -25.15 -45.60
C LEU A 9 -25.63 -24.61 -44.48
N SER A 10 -25.24 -23.34 -44.55
CA SER A 10 -24.53 -22.66 -43.46
C SER A 10 -25.54 -22.28 -42.38
N CYS A 11 -25.65 -23.11 -41.33
CA CYS A 11 -26.30 -22.73 -40.09
C CYS A 11 -25.39 -21.76 -39.31
N CYS A 12 -25.67 -20.46 -39.40
CA CYS A 12 -25.16 -19.47 -38.47
C CYS A 12 -25.73 -19.76 -37.07
N LEU A 13 -25.01 -20.51 -36.25
CA LEU A 13 -25.25 -20.56 -34.81
C LEU A 13 -24.75 -19.24 -34.21
N TYR A 14 -25.68 -18.29 -34.05
CA TYR A 14 -25.49 -17.18 -33.12
C TYR A 14 -25.40 -17.75 -31.70
N SER A 15 -24.18 -17.93 -31.21
CA SER A 15 -23.92 -18.16 -29.79
C SER A 15 -24.26 -16.87 -29.05
N ILE A 16 -25.52 -16.72 -28.64
CA ILE A 16 -25.91 -15.74 -27.62
C ILE A 16 -25.28 -16.24 -26.32
N ALA A 17 -24.06 -15.78 -26.04
CA ALA A 17 -23.47 -15.92 -24.72
C ALA A 17 -24.30 -15.07 -23.77
N PHE A 18 -25.29 -15.70 -23.11
CA PHE A 18 -25.92 -15.12 -21.94
C PHE A 18 -24.84 -14.95 -20.88
N SER A 19 -24.32 -13.73 -20.77
CA SER A 19 -23.58 -13.29 -19.59
C SER A 19 -24.52 -13.45 -18.41
N GLN A 20 -24.38 -14.54 -17.66
CA GLN A 20 -25.08 -14.68 -16.39
C GLN A 20 -24.58 -13.53 -15.51
N ASN A 21 -25.44 -12.53 -15.30
CA ASN A 21 -25.23 -11.51 -14.29
C ASN A 21 -25.20 -12.22 -12.94
N LYS A 22 -24.00 -12.66 -12.51
CA LYS A 22 -23.80 -13.20 -11.17
C LYS A 22 -24.25 -12.14 -10.17
N LYS A 23 -25.22 -12.50 -9.34
CA LYS A 23 -25.69 -11.66 -8.24
C LYS A 23 -24.50 -11.37 -7.31
N GLN A 24 -24.42 -10.15 -6.77
CA GLN A 24 -23.40 -9.81 -5.78
C GLN A 24 -23.46 -10.79 -4.60
N GLU A 25 -22.33 -11.37 -4.26
CA GLU A 25 -22.19 -12.30 -3.15
C GLU A 25 -21.75 -11.53 -1.90
N PHE A 26 -22.45 -11.78 -0.79
CA PHE A 26 -22.14 -11.23 0.52
C PHE A 26 -22.03 -12.37 1.52
N ILE A 27 -20.95 -12.39 2.30
CA ILE A 27 -20.69 -13.42 3.31
C ILE A 27 -20.50 -12.72 4.65
N SER A 28 -21.31 -13.07 5.66
CA SER A 28 -21.19 -12.54 7.02
C SER A 28 -21.25 -13.60 8.11
N SER A 29 -21.01 -14.87 7.76
CA SER A 29 -21.03 -15.98 8.72
C SER A 29 -20.01 -15.81 9.85
N ASP A 30 -18.93 -15.06 9.59
CA ASP A 30 -17.90 -14.78 10.59
C ASP A 30 -18.42 -13.89 11.72
N ILE A 31 -19.35 -12.97 11.46
CA ILE A 31 -20.00 -12.17 12.53
C ILE A 31 -20.79 -13.10 13.47
N ASP A 32 -21.57 -14.03 12.92
CA ASP A 32 -22.36 -14.97 13.71
C ASP A 32 -21.47 -15.92 14.53
N ASN A 33 -20.38 -16.40 13.94
CA ASN A 33 -19.41 -17.26 14.61
C ASN A 33 -18.62 -16.51 15.70
N PHE A 34 -18.23 -15.27 15.44
CA PHE A 34 -17.56 -14.41 16.41
C PHE A 34 -18.41 -14.21 17.65
N TRP A 35 -19.70 -13.86 17.52
CA TRP A 35 -20.53 -13.63 18.70
C TRP A 35 -20.78 -14.90 19.53
N LYS A 36 -20.86 -16.07 18.90
CA LYS A 36 -20.89 -17.36 19.61
C LYS A 36 -19.60 -17.62 20.40
N ALA A 37 -18.45 -17.31 19.80
CA ALA A 37 -17.15 -17.43 20.47
C ALA A 37 -17.03 -16.41 21.60
N TYR A 38 -17.37 -15.14 21.34
CA TYR A 38 -17.35 -14.03 22.30
C TYR A 38 -18.11 -14.39 23.58
N ASP A 39 -19.38 -14.80 23.46
CA ASP A 39 -20.22 -15.11 24.62
C ASP A 39 -19.63 -16.26 25.48
N LYS A 40 -18.90 -17.20 24.87
CA LYS A 40 -18.17 -18.26 25.60
C LYS A 40 -16.84 -17.78 26.20
N ILE A 41 -16.07 -16.99 25.46
CA ILE A 41 -14.78 -16.44 25.91
C ILE A 41 -14.97 -15.57 27.16
N ILE A 42 -15.98 -14.69 27.18
CA ILE A 42 -16.23 -13.81 28.34
C ILE A 42 -16.88 -14.53 29.53
N SER A 43 -17.35 -15.77 29.35
CA SER A 43 -17.99 -16.55 30.43
C SER A 43 -16.99 -17.21 31.39
N THR A 44 -15.68 -17.12 31.09
CA THR A 44 -14.61 -17.71 31.89
C THR A 44 -13.38 -16.80 31.92
N THR A 45 -12.58 -16.92 32.98
CA THR A 45 -11.25 -16.29 33.08
C THR A 45 -10.11 -17.28 32.82
N ASP A 46 -10.42 -18.56 32.59
CA ASP A 46 -9.42 -19.57 32.25
C ASP A 46 -8.91 -19.37 30.81
N SER A 47 -7.62 -19.01 30.70
CA SER A 47 -6.98 -18.71 29.42
C SER A 47 -7.09 -19.90 28.45
N ALA A 48 -6.81 -21.12 28.91
CA ALA A 48 -6.86 -22.30 28.04
C ALA A 48 -8.25 -22.49 27.41
N SER A 49 -9.31 -22.33 28.21
CA SER A 49 -10.69 -22.36 27.73
C SER A 49 -11.00 -21.24 26.74
N GLN A 50 -10.52 -20.01 26.99
CA GLN A 50 -10.72 -18.88 26.08
C GLN A 50 -10.10 -19.14 24.69
N TYR A 51 -8.85 -19.59 24.64
CA TYR A 51 -8.20 -19.94 23.36
C TYR A 51 -8.90 -21.12 22.68
N LYS A 52 -9.33 -22.13 23.44
CA LYS A 52 -10.11 -23.25 22.90
C LYS A 52 -11.42 -22.77 22.25
N PHE A 53 -12.17 -21.88 22.90
CA PHE A 53 -13.41 -21.34 22.35
C PHE A 53 -13.16 -20.47 21.11
N LEU A 54 -12.12 -19.64 21.10
CA LEU A 54 -11.71 -18.88 19.93
C LEU A 54 -11.43 -19.80 18.74
N GLN A 55 -10.67 -20.88 18.96
CA GLN A 55 -10.36 -21.86 17.93
C GLN A 55 -11.59 -22.59 17.40
N GLU A 56 -12.32 -23.29 18.27
CA GLU A 56 -13.40 -24.19 17.87
C GLU A 56 -14.62 -23.46 17.30
N LEU A 57 -14.93 -22.27 17.85
CA LEU A 57 -16.15 -21.54 17.51
C LEU A 57 -15.93 -20.47 16.44
N TYR A 58 -14.70 -19.97 16.28
CA TYR A 58 -14.41 -18.89 15.34
C TYR A 58 -13.36 -19.25 14.28
N LEU A 59 -12.11 -19.49 14.65
CA LEU A 59 -11.00 -19.61 13.68
C LEU A 59 -11.08 -20.89 12.82
N ASN A 60 -11.44 -22.03 13.40
CA ASN A 60 -11.67 -23.26 12.63
C ASN A 60 -12.89 -23.18 11.69
N LYS A 61 -13.79 -22.22 11.96
CA LYS A 61 -15.00 -21.95 11.16
C LYS A 61 -14.85 -20.72 10.26
N ALA A 62 -13.62 -20.21 10.12
CA ALA A 62 -13.33 -19.01 9.35
C ALA A 62 -13.76 -19.16 7.89
N SER A 63 -14.54 -18.18 7.40
CA SER A 63 -14.78 -18.04 5.97
C SER A 63 -13.47 -17.76 5.22
N LEU A 64 -13.50 -17.85 3.88
CA LEU A 64 -12.37 -17.43 3.06
C LEU A 64 -11.98 -15.96 3.28
N GLY A 65 -12.95 -15.12 3.67
CA GLY A 65 -12.70 -13.72 4.00
C GLY A 65 -11.93 -13.56 5.30
N LEU A 66 -12.35 -14.26 6.36
CA LEU A 66 -11.65 -14.20 7.64
C LEU A 66 -10.22 -14.77 7.54
N LYS A 67 -10.03 -15.87 6.80
CA LYS A 67 -8.69 -16.40 6.51
C LYS A 67 -7.84 -15.35 5.79
N GLY A 68 -8.40 -14.69 4.79
CA GLY A 68 -7.70 -13.64 4.03
C GLY A 68 -7.31 -12.43 4.86
N ILE A 69 -8.19 -11.92 5.73
CA ILE A 69 -7.86 -10.74 6.54
C ILE A 69 -6.85 -11.08 7.65
N ILE A 70 -6.89 -12.31 8.19
CA ILE A 70 -5.88 -12.80 9.13
C ILE A 70 -4.50 -12.83 8.47
N GLU A 71 -4.41 -13.31 7.23
CA GLU A 71 -3.16 -13.36 6.46
C GLU A 71 -2.63 -11.95 6.14
N VAL A 72 -3.46 -11.10 5.51
CA VAL A 72 -3.08 -9.75 5.07
C VAL A 72 -2.72 -8.83 6.23
N ARG A 73 -3.33 -9.02 7.41
CA ARG A 73 -3.08 -8.19 8.60
C ARG A 73 -2.25 -8.88 9.66
N ASN A 74 -1.78 -10.10 9.42
CA ASN A 74 -0.99 -10.90 10.35
C ASN A 74 -1.60 -10.91 11.77
N TYR A 75 -2.88 -11.30 11.86
CA TYR A 75 -3.59 -11.38 13.14
C TYR A 75 -3.13 -12.59 13.95
N SER A 76 -2.92 -12.39 15.25
CA SER A 76 -2.66 -13.48 16.19
C SER A 76 -3.86 -13.79 17.08
N GLU A 77 -3.95 -15.04 17.55
CA GLU A 77 -4.97 -15.48 18.51
C GLU A 77 -4.94 -14.65 19.80
N LYS A 78 -3.73 -14.32 20.27
CA LYS A 78 -3.53 -13.50 21.45
C LYS A 78 -4.16 -12.13 21.28
N GLU A 79 -4.03 -11.50 20.11
CA GLU A 79 -4.66 -10.22 19.86
C GLU A 79 -6.19 -10.32 19.88
N PHE A 80 -6.77 -11.38 19.30
CA PHE A 80 -8.22 -11.61 19.40
C PHE A 80 -8.67 -11.71 20.86
N ILE A 81 -8.02 -12.55 21.68
CA ILE A 81 -8.36 -12.69 23.10
C ILE A 81 -8.18 -11.36 23.85
N ASP A 82 -7.07 -10.65 23.63
CA ASP A 82 -6.79 -9.37 24.26
C ASP A 82 -7.88 -8.33 23.95
N TRP A 83 -8.28 -8.19 22.68
CA TRP A 83 -9.34 -7.26 22.30
C TRP A 83 -10.71 -7.70 22.86
N ILE A 84 -11.05 -8.98 22.79
CA ILE A 84 -12.33 -9.50 23.29
C ILE A 84 -12.50 -9.24 24.79
N THR A 85 -11.46 -9.52 25.57
CA THR A 85 -11.54 -9.53 27.04
C THR A 85 -11.34 -8.16 27.70
N LYS A 86 -10.64 -7.24 27.04
CA LYS A 86 -10.32 -5.92 27.63
C LYS A 86 -11.38 -4.84 27.42
N TYR A 87 -12.23 -4.99 26.41
CA TYR A 87 -13.14 -3.91 25.97
C TYR A 87 -14.63 -4.36 25.92
N PRO A 88 -15.22 -4.77 27.06
CA PRO A 88 -16.58 -5.30 27.09
C PRO A 88 -17.68 -4.28 26.74
N LYS A 89 -17.52 -2.99 27.06
CA LYS A 89 -18.55 -1.98 26.78
C LYS A 89 -18.60 -1.64 25.29
N PHE A 90 -17.45 -1.59 24.63
CA PHE A 90 -17.31 -1.43 23.19
C PHE A 90 -18.02 -2.58 22.49
N TRP A 91 -17.67 -3.82 22.83
CA TRP A 91 -18.29 -5.00 22.19
C TRP A 91 -19.79 -5.05 22.41
N ALA A 92 -20.26 -4.76 23.63
CA ALA A 92 -21.69 -4.67 23.92
C ALA A 92 -22.38 -3.60 23.06
N SER A 93 -21.75 -2.45 22.86
CA SER A 93 -22.31 -1.34 22.08
C SER A 93 -22.32 -1.58 20.56
N ILE A 94 -21.33 -2.28 19.99
CA ILE A 94 -21.24 -2.53 18.54
C ILE A 94 -21.99 -3.79 18.09
N LYS A 95 -22.29 -4.73 19.01
CA LYS A 95 -23.01 -5.99 18.72
C LYS A 95 -24.30 -5.78 17.92
N PRO A 96 -25.20 -4.84 18.26
CA PRO A 96 -26.41 -4.61 17.49
C PRO A 96 -26.16 -4.19 16.04
N ASN A 97 -25.10 -3.41 15.79
CA ASN A 97 -24.76 -2.92 14.45
C ASN A 97 -24.23 -4.05 13.57
N THR A 98 -23.31 -4.86 14.10
CA THR A 98 -22.74 -6.00 13.37
C THR A 98 -23.80 -7.05 13.03
N LEU A 99 -24.73 -7.36 13.95
CA LEU A 99 -25.81 -8.31 13.70
C LEU A 99 -26.82 -7.82 12.64
N LYS A 100 -26.88 -6.51 12.37
CA LYS A 100 -27.75 -5.90 11.35
C LYS A 100 -27.10 -5.78 9.97
N VAL A 101 -25.88 -6.29 9.78
CA VAL A 101 -25.10 -6.12 8.53
C VAL A 101 -25.87 -6.46 7.25
N LYS A 102 -26.73 -7.49 7.27
CA LYS A 102 -27.52 -7.91 6.11
C LYS A 102 -28.49 -6.83 5.61
N SER A 103 -28.92 -5.91 6.48
CA SER A 103 -29.75 -4.77 6.10
C SER A 103 -29.02 -3.76 5.20
N LEU A 104 -27.68 -3.79 5.18
CA LEU A 104 -26.83 -2.90 4.40
C LEU A 104 -26.60 -3.41 2.97
N TYR A 105 -26.81 -4.71 2.72
CA TYR A 105 -26.53 -5.35 1.42
C TYR A 105 -27.24 -4.69 0.24
N PRO A 106 -28.52 -4.28 0.32
CA PRO A 106 -29.18 -3.60 -0.78
C PRO A 106 -28.48 -2.30 -1.17
N SER A 107 -28.04 -1.50 -0.19
CA SER A 107 -27.33 -0.24 -0.45
C SER A 107 -25.96 -0.49 -1.06
N ILE A 108 -25.20 -1.46 -0.54
CA ILE A 108 -23.89 -1.81 -1.08
C ILE A 108 -24.03 -2.32 -2.52
N ASN A 109 -24.96 -3.24 -2.76
CA ASN A 109 -25.21 -3.77 -4.10
C ASN A 109 -25.63 -2.67 -5.08
N ALA A 110 -26.46 -1.70 -4.64
CA ALA A 110 -26.85 -0.58 -5.48
C ALA A 110 -25.63 0.24 -5.94
N ASP A 111 -24.66 0.48 -5.05
CA ASP A 111 -23.44 1.19 -5.40
C ASP A 111 -22.53 0.37 -6.33
N ILE A 112 -22.38 -0.95 -6.11
CA ILE A 112 -21.66 -1.83 -7.03
C ILE A 112 -22.32 -1.86 -8.42
N GLN A 113 -23.66 -1.82 -8.51
CA GLN A 113 -24.33 -1.70 -9.80
C GLN A 113 -24.05 -0.36 -10.49
N LYS A 114 -23.87 0.74 -9.74
CA LYS A 114 -23.43 2.02 -10.33
C LYS A 114 -21.98 1.94 -10.81
N LEU A 115 -21.09 1.32 -10.03
CA LEU A 115 -19.71 1.06 -10.45
C LEU A 115 -19.66 0.26 -11.76
N LYS A 116 -20.46 -0.80 -11.88
CA LYS A 116 -20.58 -1.59 -13.11
C LYS A 116 -21.08 -0.78 -14.31
N LYS A 117 -21.91 0.25 -14.09
CA LYS A 117 -22.37 1.13 -15.18
C LYS A 117 -21.25 2.02 -15.73
N VAL A 118 -20.39 2.54 -14.86
CA VAL A 118 -19.27 3.40 -15.29
C VAL A 118 -18.07 2.59 -15.80
N TYR A 119 -17.94 1.34 -15.34
CA TYR A 119 -16.92 0.39 -15.75
C TYR A 119 -17.55 -0.98 -16.10
N PRO A 120 -18.00 -1.19 -17.36
CA PRO A 120 -18.71 -2.40 -17.77
C PRO A 120 -17.92 -3.71 -17.65
N GLU A 121 -16.59 -3.64 -17.64
CA GLU A 121 -15.66 -4.78 -17.51
C GLU A 121 -15.46 -5.25 -16.05
N LEU A 122 -16.20 -4.67 -15.11
CA LEU A 122 -16.14 -5.00 -13.68
C LEU A 122 -16.23 -6.50 -13.42
N LYS A 123 -15.15 -7.08 -12.88
CA LYS A 123 -15.08 -8.48 -12.47
C LYS A 123 -15.84 -8.69 -11.16
N HIS A 124 -16.45 -9.86 -11.02
CA HIS A 124 -17.18 -10.21 -9.80
C HIS A 124 -16.21 -10.42 -8.63
N SER A 125 -16.51 -9.80 -7.48
CA SER A 125 -15.79 -9.95 -6.22
C SER A 125 -16.75 -10.17 -5.06
N PRO A 126 -16.69 -11.29 -4.34
CA PRO A 126 -17.44 -11.47 -3.11
C PRO A 126 -17.00 -10.47 -2.02
N ILE A 127 -17.97 -9.99 -1.24
CA ILE A 127 -17.75 -9.09 -0.10
C ILE A 127 -17.92 -9.86 1.20
N TYR A 128 -16.85 -9.96 1.98
CA TYR A 128 -16.83 -10.63 3.26
C TYR A 128 -16.87 -9.63 4.41
N PHE A 129 -17.85 -9.78 5.29
CA PHE A 129 -17.95 -9.11 6.56
C PHE A 129 -17.38 -10.01 7.64
N THR A 130 -16.17 -9.68 8.08
CA THR A 130 -15.37 -10.42 9.06
C THR A 130 -15.37 -9.70 10.40
N MET A 131 -14.90 -10.34 11.47
CA MET A 131 -14.55 -9.69 12.74
C MET A 131 -13.03 -9.85 12.97
N GLY A 132 -12.29 -8.75 12.92
CA GLY A 132 -10.85 -8.73 13.06
C GLY A 132 -10.37 -8.34 14.46
N ALA A 133 -9.11 -7.94 14.52
CA ALA A 133 -8.43 -7.43 15.71
C ALA A 133 -8.00 -5.95 15.52
N PHE A 134 -8.89 -5.13 14.96
CA PHE A 134 -8.73 -3.67 14.80
C PHE A 134 -7.55 -3.21 13.93
N ARG A 135 -7.07 -3.99 12.94
CA ARG A 135 -6.02 -3.52 12.00
C ARG A 135 -6.53 -3.05 10.64
N SER A 136 -7.77 -3.34 10.25
CA SER A 136 -8.34 -2.92 8.96
C SER A 136 -9.84 -2.69 9.03
N GLY A 137 -10.32 -1.56 8.52
CA GLY A 137 -11.75 -1.35 8.25
C GLY A 137 -12.19 -1.99 6.93
N GLY A 138 -11.35 -1.88 5.91
CA GLY A 138 -11.46 -2.53 4.61
C GLY A 138 -10.08 -2.94 4.11
N THR A 139 -10.02 -3.95 3.23
CA THR A 139 -8.86 -4.33 2.41
C THR A 139 -9.32 -5.33 1.36
N ILE A 140 -8.42 -5.73 0.47
CA ILE A 140 -8.63 -6.85 -0.45
C ILE A 140 -7.66 -8.01 -0.21
N GLN A 141 -8.00 -9.18 -0.77
CA GLN A 141 -7.04 -10.27 -0.99
C GLN A 141 -7.41 -11.03 -2.27
N GLY A 142 -6.65 -10.79 -3.35
CA GLY A 142 -7.05 -11.20 -4.68
C GLY A 142 -8.42 -10.63 -5.03
N GLN A 143 -9.32 -11.45 -5.58
CA GLN A 143 -10.65 -11.00 -6.01
C GLN A 143 -11.68 -10.88 -4.85
N LYS A 144 -11.26 -10.79 -3.59
CA LYS A 144 -12.13 -10.74 -2.40
C LYS A 144 -12.05 -9.37 -1.73
N VAL A 145 -13.20 -8.78 -1.42
CA VAL A 145 -13.31 -7.60 -0.54
C VAL A 145 -13.46 -8.07 0.90
N LEU A 146 -12.64 -7.54 1.79
CA LEU A 146 -12.54 -7.96 3.19
C LEU A 146 -12.84 -6.78 4.11
N ILE A 147 -13.96 -6.82 4.81
CA ILE A 147 -14.40 -5.77 5.73
C ILE A 147 -14.17 -6.22 7.17
N GLY A 148 -13.43 -5.43 7.95
CA GLY A 148 -13.32 -5.57 9.40
C GLY A 148 -14.50 -4.89 10.08
N SER A 149 -15.52 -5.67 10.43
CA SER A 149 -16.82 -5.15 10.88
C SER A 149 -16.74 -4.49 12.26
N GLU A 150 -15.74 -4.84 13.08
CA GLU A 150 -15.47 -4.22 14.36
C GLU A 150 -15.00 -2.76 14.24
N LEU A 151 -14.50 -2.36 13.06
CA LEU A 151 -14.15 -0.99 12.73
C LEU A 151 -15.26 -0.33 11.90
N SER A 152 -15.66 -0.98 10.82
CA SER A 152 -16.46 -0.36 9.76
C SER A 152 -17.97 -0.32 10.05
N LEU A 153 -18.45 -1.04 11.06
CA LEU A 153 -19.87 -1.01 11.48
C LEU A 153 -20.09 -0.26 12.79
N ALA A 154 -19.08 0.46 13.28
CA ALA A 154 -19.24 1.39 14.38
C ALA A 154 -19.96 2.66 13.94
N ASP A 155 -20.69 3.28 14.87
CA ASP A 155 -21.37 4.57 14.70
C ASP A 155 -21.21 5.44 15.95
N LYS A 156 -21.87 6.60 15.97
CA LYS A 156 -21.84 7.53 17.11
C LYS A 156 -22.39 6.98 18.43
N SER A 157 -23.12 5.86 18.41
CA SER A 157 -23.62 5.18 19.61
C SER A 157 -22.64 4.13 20.15
N THR A 158 -21.57 3.82 19.40
CA THR A 158 -20.55 2.87 19.82
C THR A 158 -19.70 3.47 20.95
N TYR A 159 -19.57 2.74 22.06
CA TYR A 159 -18.84 3.16 23.24
C TYR A 159 -17.33 2.98 23.02
N VAL A 160 -16.59 4.07 22.87
CA VAL A 160 -15.15 4.03 22.51
C VAL A 160 -14.22 4.49 23.63
N GLU A 161 -14.74 4.97 24.76
CA GLU A 161 -13.93 5.55 25.83
C GLU A 161 -13.02 4.53 26.54
N GLU A 162 -13.32 3.24 26.47
CA GLU A 162 -12.42 2.19 26.98
C GLU A 162 -11.36 1.74 25.97
N LEU A 163 -11.48 2.12 24.70
CA LEU A 163 -10.46 1.78 23.70
C LEU A 163 -9.17 2.58 23.98
N PRO A 164 -8.00 2.06 23.54
CA PRO A 164 -6.75 2.81 23.65
C PRO A 164 -6.86 4.21 23.05
N ALA A 165 -6.23 5.20 23.69
CA ALA A 165 -6.34 6.62 23.33
C ALA A 165 -6.07 6.89 21.83
N TRP A 166 -5.11 6.17 21.23
CA TRP A 166 -4.77 6.28 19.82
C TRP A 166 -5.89 5.80 18.87
N ARG A 167 -6.81 4.95 19.33
CA ARG A 167 -7.91 4.40 18.54
C ARG A 167 -9.18 5.26 18.57
N GLN A 168 -9.42 5.97 19.67
CA GLN A 168 -10.65 6.75 19.86
C GLN A 168 -10.90 7.82 18.78
N PRO A 169 -9.89 8.57 18.29
CA PRO A 169 -10.11 9.62 17.30
C PRO A 169 -10.76 9.12 16.01
N PHE A 170 -10.46 7.89 15.58
CA PHE A 170 -11.07 7.29 14.39
C PHE A 170 -12.61 7.31 14.47
N TYR A 171 -13.17 6.84 15.59
CA TYR A 171 -14.62 6.78 15.79
C TYR A 171 -15.26 8.11 16.22
N LYS A 172 -14.47 9.02 16.82
CA LYS A 172 -14.97 10.33 17.24
C LYS A 172 -15.12 11.30 16.06
N ILE A 173 -14.31 11.14 15.02
CA ILE A 173 -14.29 12.01 13.84
C ILE A 173 -15.16 11.44 12.72
N GLN A 174 -15.12 10.12 12.50
CA GLN A 174 -15.80 9.46 11.38
C GLN A 174 -17.09 8.76 11.82
N ASN A 175 -17.94 8.39 10.87
CA ASN A 175 -19.12 7.56 11.12
C ASN A 175 -19.13 6.34 10.18
N PRO A 176 -18.27 5.34 10.43
CA PRO A 176 -17.97 4.28 9.47
C PRO A 176 -19.19 3.51 8.97
N LEU A 177 -20.17 3.24 9.85
CA LEU A 177 -21.40 2.55 9.48
C LEU A 177 -22.18 3.28 8.38
N SER A 178 -22.20 4.61 8.39
CA SER A 178 -22.89 5.40 7.37
C SER A 178 -22.16 5.43 6.02
N GLU A 179 -20.87 5.09 6.04
CA GLU A 179 -19.96 5.15 4.89
C GLU A 179 -19.72 3.76 4.28
N ILE A 180 -20.22 2.70 4.93
CA ILE A 180 -19.95 1.30 4.59
C ILE A 180 -20.17 0.94 3.13
N ALA A 181 -21.20 1.49 2.49
CA ALA A 181 -21.47 1.20 1.08
C ALA A 181 -20.45 1.86 0.14
N LEU A 182 -19.96 3.06 0.49
CA LEU A 182 -18.87 3.70 -0.24
C LEU A 182 -17.54 2.96 0.01
N LEU A 183 -17.23 2.60 1.26
CA LEU A 183 -16.07 1.79 1.60
C LEU A 183 -16.05 0.46 0.83
N CYS A 184 -17.16 -0.29 0.83
CA CYS A 184 -17.24 -1.52 0.05
C CYS A 184 -17.00 -1.28 -1.45
N THR A 185 -17.43 -0.14 -1.99
CA THR A 185 -17.20 0.22 -3.39
C THR A 185 -15.74 0.58 -3.66
N HIS A 186 -15.10 1.31 -2.73
CA HIS A 186 -13.66 1.62 -2.74
C HIS A 186 -12.82 0.35 -2.80
N GLU A 187 -13.02 -0.56 -1.85
CA GLU A 187 -12.32 -1.84 -1.82
C GLU A 187 -12.64 -2.69 -3.06
N TYR A 188 -13.85 -2.58 -3.60
CA TYR A 188 -14.19 -3.26 -4.85
C TYR A 188 -13.34 -2.75 -6.01
N VAL A 189 -13.06 -1.44 -6.10
CA VAL A 189 -12.17 -0.90 -7.13
C VAL A 189 -10.76 -1.47 -7.00
N HIS A 190 -10.23 -1.62 -5.79
CA HIS A 190 -8.93 -2.26 -5.57
C HIS A 190 -8.86 -3.68 -6.14
N THR A 191 -9.94 -4.46 -6.07
CA THR A 191 -9.97 -5.80 -6.67
C THR A 191 -9.84 -5.80 -8.20
N GLN A 192 -10.03 -4.65 -8.86
CA GLN A 192 -9.91 -4.48 -10.31
C GLN A 192 -8.54 -3.94 -10.73
N GLN A 193 -7.78 -3.36 -9.79
CA GLN A 193 -6.48 -2.77 -10.04
C GLN A 193 -5.39 -3.82 -10.18
N LYS A 194 -4.32 -3.45 -10.87
CA LYS A 194 -3.07 -4.21 -10.89
C LYS A 194 -2.29 -4.00 -9.59
N ASP A 195 -1.34 -4.90 -9.35
CA ASP A 195 -0.43 -4.78 -8.21
C ASP A 195 0.34 -3.46 -8.26
N ILE A 196 0.45 -2.86 -7.08
CA ILE A 196 1.13 -1.59 -6.89
C ILE A 196 2.65 -1.78 -6.82
N VAL A 197 3.39 -0.78 -7.29
CA VAL A 197 4.82 -0.61 -6.98
C VAL A 197 4.95 0.38 -5.81
N GLU A 198 5.67 -0.01 -4.76
CA GLU A 198 5.78 0.79 -3.54
C GLU A 198 6.70 2.01 -3.71
N ASN A 199 6.08 3.17 -3.94
CA ASN A 199 6.65 4.49 -3.68
C ASN A 199 5.53 5.49 -3.41
N LEU A 200 5.87 6.66 -2.85
CA LEU A 200 4.92 7.68 -2.46
C LEU A 200 3.87 8.00 -3.54
N LEU A 201 4.28 8.33 -4.77
CA LEU A 201 3.34 8.70 -5.84
C LEU A 201 2.39 7.56 -6.20
N LEU A 202 2.92 6.35 -6.38
CA LEU A 202 2.12 5.21 -6.82
C LEU A 202 1.16 4.73 -5.73
N MET A 203 1.53 4.84 -4.45
CA MET A 203 0.62 4.62 -3.32
C MET A 203 -0.51 5.65 -3.31
N CYS A 204 -0.18 6.93 -3.53
CA CYS A 204 -1.19 7.97 -3.65
C CYS A 204 -2.13 7.68 -4.82
N LEU A 205 -1.61 7.34 -6.00
CA LEU A 205 -2.43 6.99 -7.17
C LEU A 205 -3.29 5.76 -6.93
N TYR A 206 -2.75 4.70 -6.33
CA TYR A 206 -3.49 3.46 -6.06
C TYR A 206 -4.74 3.71 -5.21
N GLU A 207 -4.57 4.40 -4.07
CA GLU A 207 -5.68 4.82 -3.19
C GLU A 207 -6.58 5.87 -3.84
N GLY A 208 -5.97 6.84 -4.55
CA GLY A 208 -6.69 7.90 -5.23
C GLY A 208 -7.63 7.41 -6.32
N VAL A 209 -7.23 6.38 -7.09
CA VAL A 209 -8.09 5.74 -8.09
C VAL A 209 -9.30 5.10 -7.42
N ALA A 210 -9.09 4.32 -6.35
CA ALA A 210 -10.20 3.67 -5.65
C ALA A 210 -11.17 4.69 -5.02
N GLU A 211 -10.64 5.73 -4.40
CA GLU A 211 -11.44 6.78 -3.75
C GLU A 211 -12.20 7.61 -4.80
N PHE A 212 -11.53 8.06 -5.87
CA PHE A 212 -12.16 8.85 -6.92
C PHE A 212 -13.23 8.06 -7.67
N ILE A 213 -12.91 6.84 -8.12
CA ILE A 213 -13.85 6.03 -8.91
C ILE A 213 -15.07 5.63 -8.07
N SER A 214 -14.89 5.29 -6.79
CA SER A 214 -16.02 4.96 -5.90
C SER A 214 -16.92 6.18 -5.65
N CYS A 215 -16.34 7.36 -5.40
CA CYS A 215 -17.11 8.61 -5.28
C CYS A 215 -17.84 8.95 -6.57
N HIS A 216 -17.13 8.92 -7.70
CA HIS A 216 -17.65 9.25 -9.02
C HIS A 216 -18.81 8.33 -9.42
N ALA A 217 -18.64 7.01 -9.27
CA ALA A 217 -19.67 6.03 -9.60
C ALA A 217 -20.93 6.21 -8.74
N THR A 218 -20.75 6.46 -7.44
CA THR A 218 -21.88 6.46 -6.49
C THR A 218 -22.58 7.82 -6.38
N GLY A 219 -21.90 8.90 -6.75
CA GLY A 219 -22.31 10.28 -6.51
C GLY A 219 -22.14 10.73 -5.06
N LYS A 220 -21.44 9.94 -4.24
CA LYS A 220 -21.18 10.24 -2.82
C LYS A 220 -19.88 11.03 -2.68
N LYS A 221 -19.83 11.87 -1.65
CA LYS A 221 -18.57 12.52 -1.25
C LYS A 221 -17.67 11.52 -0.53
N SER A 222 -16.37 11.71 -0.67
CA SER A 222 -15.37 10.96 0.09
C SER A 222 -15.59 11.16 1.60
N ALA A 223 -15.41 10.08 2.35
CA ALA A 223 -15.39 10.11 3.80
C ALA A 223 -14.03 10.55 4.36
N ALA A 224 -12.97 10.52 3.55
CA ALA A 224 -11.62 10.84 3.98
C ALA A 224 -11.48 12.37 4.19
N PRO A 225 -11.23 12.84 5.42
CA PRO A 225 -11.07 14.27 5.71
C PRO A 225 -9.91 14.91 4.92
N ALA A 226 -8.94 14.09 4.52
CA ALA A 226 -7.79 14.49 3.74
C ALA A 226 -8.16 15.13 2.39
N ILE A 227 -9.24 14.65 1.74
CA ILE A 227 -9.70 15.18 0.44
C ILE A 227 -10.16 16.62 0.57
N GLU A 228 -11.08 16.91 1.50
CA GLU A 228 -11.59 18.27 1.73
C GLU A 228 -10.49 19.22 2.20
N PHE A 229 -9.63 18.77 3.12
CA PHE A 229 -8.49 19.57 3.58
C PHE A 229 -7.53 19.91 2.42
N GLY A 230 -7.20 18.91 1.60
CA GLY A 230 -6.32 19.07 0.46
C GLY A 230 -6.88 20.04 -0.58
N LYS A 231 -8.17 19.94 -0.92
CA LYS A 231 -8.84 20.88 -1.82
C LYS A 231 -8.78 22.32 -1.30
N ALA A 232 -8.95 22.52 0.01
CA ALA A 232 -8.88 23.85 0.63
C ALA A 232 -7.44 24.40 0.76
N ASN A 233 -6.41 23.54 0.72
CA ASN A 233 -5.01 23.91 0.96
C ASN A 233 -4.06 23.45 -0.16
N ARG A 234 -4.58 23.35 -1.39
CA ARG A 234 -3.91 22.71 -2.53
C ARG A 234 -2.42 23.05 -2.65
N ASP A 235 -2.09 24.35 -2.70
CA ASP A 235 -0.73 24.77 -3.00
C ASP A 235 0.26 24.34 -1.91
N LYS A 236 -0.14 24.46 -0.62
CA LYS A 236 0.68 24.00 0.52
C LYS A 236 0.87 22.48 0.51
N VAL A 237 -0.20 21.74 0.21
CA VAL A 237 -0.15 20.28 0.18
C VAL A 237 0.71 19.80 -1.00
N VAL A 238 0.56 20.38 -2.18
CA VAL A 238 1.35 20.02 -3.37
C VAL A 238 2.81 20.40 -3.20
N GLU A 239 3.13 21.57 -2.65
CA GLU A 239 4.51 21.97 -2.35
C GLU A 239 5.19 20.97 -1.42
N LYS A 240 4.52 20.62 -0.31
CA LYS A 240 5.04 19.64 0.65
C LYS A 240 5.16 18.26 0.00
N PHE A 241 4.19 17.83 -0.79
CA PHE A 241 4.22 16.56 -1.51
C PHE A 241 5.43 16.46 -2.44
N VAL A 242 5.69 17.50 -3.24
CA VAL A 242 6.84 17.54 -4.15
C VAL A 242 8.16 17.47 -3.39
N SER A 243 8.25 18.13 -2.22
CA SER A 243 9.47 18.05 -1.39
C SER A 243 9.75 16.65 -0.83
N ASP A 244 8.70 15.85 -0.61
CA ASP A 244 8.78 14.48 -0.08
C ASP A 244 8.80 13.40 -1.17
N LEU A 245 8.47 13.74 -2.43
CA LEU A 245 8.17 12.83 -3.53
C LEU A 245 9.20 11.70 -3.74
N PHE A 246 10.48 12.01 -3.55
CA PHE A 246 11.60 11.07 -3.74
C PHE A 246 12.32 10.72 -2.43
N LEU A 247 11.72 11.08 -1.29
CA LEU A 247 12.27 10.85 0.05
C LEU A 247 11.49 9.73 0.74
N MET A 248 11.78 8.47 0.39
CA MET A 248 11.03 7.27 0.85
C MET A 248 10.82 7.17 2.37
N SER A 249 11.64 7.85 3.19
CA SER A 249 11.44 7.91 4.64
C SER A 249 10.17 8.66 5.05
N ASN A 250 9.59 9.45 4.14
CA ASN A 250 8.47 10.34 4.39
C ASN A 250 7.15 9.76 3.88
N ASP A 251 7.16 8.60 3.22
CA ASP A 251 6.00 7.93 2.63
C ASP A 251 4.83 7.78 3.62
N PHE A 252 5.13 7.36 4.85
CA PHE A 252 4.14 7.18 5.92
C PHE A 252 3.57 8.48 6.49
N ASN A 253 4.12 9.65 6.14
CA ASN A 253 3.46 10.93 6.43
C ASN A 253 2.23 11.14 5.52
N TRP A 254 2.18 10.45 4.39
CA TRP A 254 1.17 10.66 3.35
C TRP A 254 0.15 9.54 3.29
N VAL A 255 0.55 8.29 3.52
CA VAL A 255 -0.35 7.13 3.38
C VAL A 255 -0.09 6.12 4.51
N TYR A 256 -1.16 5.62 5.13
CA TYR A 256 -1.16 4.51 6.10
C TYR A 256 -0.41 4.73 7.42
N GLY A 257 0.17 5.91 7.64
CA GLY A 257 0.91 6.26 8.85
C GLY A 257 0.29 7.45 9.59
N GLU A 258 1.03 7.92 10.59
CA GLU A 258 0.75 9.20 11.25
C GLU A 258 1.49 10.30 10.51
N ASN A 259 0.76 11.35 10.10
CA ASN A 259 1.39 12.49 9.47
C ASN A 259 2.13 13.35 10.50
N ARG A 260 3.46 13.30 10.46
CA ARG A 260 4.36 14.04 11.36
C ARG A 260 4.88 15.35 10.77
N ASN A 261 4.49 15.69 9.55
CA ASN A 261 4.84 16.97 8.96
C ASN A 261 3.94 18.10 9.49
N GLU A 262 4.19 19.32 9.03
CA GLU A 262 3.52 20.55 9.45
C GLU A 262 2.02 20.58 9.13
N LEU A 263 1.54 19.75 8.18
CA LEU A 263 0.13 19.70 7.77
C LEU A 263 -0.72 18.94 8.81
N LYS A 264 -0.15 17.95 9.51
CA LYS A 264 -0.79 17.18 10.60
C LYS A 264 -2.15 16.55 10.24
N VAL A 265 -2.41 16.31 8.96
CA VAL A 265 -3.61 15.60 8.48
C VAL A 265 -3.19 14.24 7.97
N ARG A 266 -3.80 13.20 8.53
CA ARG A 266 -3.53 11.81 8.17
C ARG A 266 -4.00 11.52 6.75
N ASP A 267 -3.30 10.61 6.07
CA ASP A 267 -3.68 10.06 4.78
C ASP A 267 -3.86 11.11 3.65
N LEU A 268 -3.12 12.23 3.69
CA LEU A 268 -3.16 13.26 2.64
C LEU A 268 -2.76 12.77 1.25
N GLY A 269 -2.09 11.63 1.14
CA GLY A 269 -1.82 10.97 -0.13
C GLY A 269 -3.09 10.59 -0.89
N TYR A 270 -4.19 10.30 -0.18
CA TYR A 270 -5.50 10.09 -0.80
C TYR A 270 -5.94 11.33 -1.58
N TYR A 271 -5.70 12.54 -1.05
CA TYR A 271 -6.02 13.77 -1.76
C TYR A 271 -5.20 13.93 -3.03
N ILE A 272 -3.88 13.71 -2.95
CA ILE A 272 -3.01 13.83 -4.12
C ILE A 272 -3.47 12.89 -5.24
N GLY A 273 -3.70 11.62 -4.91
CA GLY A 273 -4.18 10.64 -5.88
C GLY A 273 -5.57 10.97 -6.42
N TYR A 274 -6.51 11.33 -5.54
CA TYR A 274 -7.88 11.69 -5.92
C TYR A 274 -7.89 12.88 -6.89
N GLU A 275 -7.14 13.94 -6.57
CA GLU A 275 -7.07 15.16 -7.37
C GLU A 275 -6.43 14.88 -8.74
N ILE A 276 -5.42 14.00 -8.82
CA ILE A 276 -4.87 13.54 -10.11
C ILE A 276 -5.96 12.83 -10.91
N CYS A 277 -6.66 11.87 -10.29
CA CYS A 277 -7.70 11.09 -10.99
C CYS A 277 -8.86 11.97 -11.46
N GLU A 278 -9.35 12.87 -10.61
CA GLU A 278 -10.44 13.81 -10.91
C GLU A 278 -10.07 14.75 -12.06
N ARG A 279 -8.85 15.30 -12.06
CA ARG A 279 -8.35 16.15 -13.16
C ARG A 279 -8.17 15.36 -14.45
N TYR A 280 -7.54 14.19 -14.39
CA TYR A 280 -7.34 13.33 -15.56
C TYR A 280 -8.67 12.98 -16.21
N TYR A 281 -9.64 12.52 -15.40
CA TYR A 281 -11.00 12.27 -15.84
C TYR A 281 -11.64 13.52 -16.46
N THR A 282 -11.53 14.68 -15.80
CA THR A 282 -12.15 15.94 -16.25
C THR A 282 -11.58 16.43 -17.58
N LEU A 283 -10.26 16.31 -17.78
CA LEU A 283 -9.57 16.72 -19.02
C LEU A 283 -9.76 15.72 -20.17
N ALA A 284 -10.03 14.45 -19.87
CA ALA A 284 -10.24 13.43 -20.89
C ALA A 284 -11.48 13.71 -21.76
N LYS A 285 -11.32 13.56 -23.08
CA LYS A 285 -12.44 13.64 -24.03
C LYS A 285 -13.38 12.44 -23.90
N ASP A 286 -12.80 11.25 -23.73
CA ASP A 286 -13.53 10.00 -23.52
C ASP A 286 -13.48 9.62 -22.04
N LYS A 287 -14.60 9.83 -21.35
CA LYS A 287 -14.75 9.59 -19.91
C LYS A 287 -14.68 8.10 -19.56
N SER A 288 -15.27 7.24 -20.40
CA SER A 288 -15.25 5.79 -20.18
C SER A 288 -13.85 5.23 -20.35
N LYS A 289 -13.11 5.71 -21.36
CA LYS A 289 -11.70 5.37 -21.54
C LYS A 289 -10.84 5.84 -20.37
N ALA A 290 -11.05 7.06 -19.86
CA ALA A 290 -10.30 7.57 -18.71
C ALA A 290 -10.51 6.72 -17.44
N ILE A 291 -11.76 6.34 -17.14
CA ILE A 291 -12.07 5.44 -16.02
C ILE A 291 -11.35 4.10 -16.18
N LYS A 292 -11.42 3.51 -17.39
CA LYS A 292 -10.74 2.24 -17.68
C LYS A 292 -9.22 2.35 -17.48
N GLU A 293 -8.60 3.40 -18.03
CA GLU A 293 -7.16 3.62 -17.90
C GLU A 293 -6.71 3.83 -16.44
N LEU A 294 -7.52 4.50 -15.61
CA LEU A 294 -7.23 4.68 -14.19
C LEU A 294 -7.31 3.36 -13.42
N ILE A 295 -8.38 2.58 -13.64
CA ILE A 295 -8.58 1.29 -12.95
C ILE A 295 -7.52 0.26 -13.39
N GLU A 296 -7.21 0.18 -14.67
CA GLU A 296 -6.31 -0.83 -15.24
C GLU A 296 -4.85 -0.38 -15.31
N LEU A 297 -4.52 0.76 -14.68
CA LEU A 297 -3.18 1.35 -14.71
C LEU A 297 -2.13 0.32 -14.29
N ASP A 298 -1.15 0.12 -15.16
CA ASP A 298 0.04 -0.67 -14.83
C ASP A 298 1.03 0.20 -14.08
N PHE A 299 1.11 0.02 -12.77
CA PHE A 299 2.01 0.80 -11.92
C PHE A 299 3.50 0.54 -12.22
N THR A 300 3.84 -0.49 -13.00
CA THR A 300 5.21 -0.72 -13.51
C THR A 300 5.51 0.05 -14.80
N ASN A 301 4.49 0.59 -15.47
CA ASN A 301 4.65 1.35 -16.71
C ASN A 301 4.83 2.84 -16.40
N GLU A 302 6.08 3.24 -16.16
CA GLU A 302 6.46 4.62 -15.82
C GLU A 302 5.90 5.65 -16.81
N LYS A 303 5.97 5.38 -18.12
CA LYS A 303 5.45 6.29 -19.16
C LYS A 303 3.94 6.51 -19.07
N ALA A 304 3.18 5.48 -18.68
CA ALA A 304 1.74 5.60 -18.52
C ALA A 304 1.40 6.42 -17.26
N VAL A 305 2.12 6.18 -16.16
CA VAL A 305 2.01 6.97 -14.92
C VAL A 305 2.34 8.43 -15.20
N GLU A 306 3.51 8.70 -15.80
CA GLU A 306 3.96 10.04 -16.17
C GLU A 306 2.93 10.78 -17.00
N ARG A 307 2.44 10.14 -18.07
CA ARG A 307 1.40 10.73 -18.92
C ARG A 307 0.15 11.12 -18.13
N ILE A 308 -0.35 10.24 -17.26
CA ILE A 308 -1.55 10.51 -16.47
C ILE A 308 -1.30 11.71 -15.55
N VAL A 309 -0.23 11.69 -14.77
CA VAL A 309 0.08 12.72 -13.78
C VAL A 309 0.34 14.07 -14.46
N ASP A 310 1.20 14.11 -15.47
CA ASP A 310 1.61 15.35 -16.13
C ASP A 310 0.45 16.02 -16.88
N THR A 311 -0.47 15.23 -17.45
CA THR A 311 -1.69 15.74 -18.10
C THR A 311 -2.55 16.57 -17.13
N THR A 312 -2.51 16.28 -15.83
CA THR A 312 -3.37 16.96 -14.85
C THR A 312 -2.92 18.37 -14.51
N HIS A 313 -1.64 18.70 -14.78
CA HIS A 313 -0.99 19.92 -14.33
C HIS A 313 -1.19 20.20 -12.82
N LEU A 314 -1.34 19.14 -12.00
CA LEU A 314 -1.42 19.28 -10.55
C LEU A 314 -0.07 19.70 -9.97
N LEU A 315 1.00 19.00 -10.39
CA LEU A 315 2.37 19.25 -9.96
C LEU A 315 2.96 20.47 -10.69
N PRO A 316 3.92 21.19 -10.08
CA PRO A 316 4.47 22.43 -10.64
C PRO A 316 5.40 22.22 -11.85
N LYS A 317 5.88 20.99 -12.07
CA LYS A 317 6.71 20.57 -13.20
C LYS A 317 6.32 19.15 -13.61
N SER A 318 6.76 18.71 -14.80
CA SER A 318 6.61 17.30 -15.18
C SER A 318 7.35 16.39 -14.21
N LEU A 319 6.90 15.14 -14.07
CA LEU A 319 7.58 14.15 -13.22
C LEU A 319 9.04 13.95 -13.61
N GLY A 320 9.35 13.95 -14.91
CA GLY A 320 10.72 13.86 -15.41
C GLY A 320 11.61 15.04 -15.00
N GLU A 321 11.07 16.27 -15.00
CA GLU A 321 11.78 17.45 -14.50
C GLU A 321 11.99 17.40 -12.99
N LEU A 322 10.96 17.00 -12.22
CA LEU A 322 11.07 16.84 -10.77
C LEU A 322 12.11 15.78 -10.39
N TYR A 323 12.14 14.65 -11.10
CA TYR A 323 13.14 13.61 -10.92
C TYR A 323 14.55 14.11 -11.26
N THR A 324 14.70 14.87 -12.35
CA THR A 324 15.97 15.50 -12.73
C THR A 324 16.47 16.47 -11.65
N ASP A 325 15.57 17.27 -11.07
CA ASP A 325 15.90 18.20 -9.99
C ASP A 325 16.30 17.47 -8.71
N TYR A 326 15.67 16.35 -8.40
CA TYR A 326 16.10 15.47 -7.31
C TYR A 326 17.50 14.89 -7.59
N GLU A 327 17.74 14.33 -8.78
CA GLU A 327 19.02 13.72 -9.14
C GLU A 327 20.20 14.70 -9.11
N LYS A 328 19.98 15.99 -9.34
CA LYS A 328 21.01 17.04 -9.20
C LYS A 328 21.41 17.30 -7.75
N GLN A 329 20.51 17.05 -6.80
CA GLN A 329 20.74 17.31 -5.37
C GLN A 329 21.42 16.15 -4.64
N ARG A 330 21.48 14.97 -5.28
CA ARG A 330 22.00 13.75 -4.64
C ARG A 330 23.51 13.82 -4.50
N PRO A 331 24.06 13.56 -3.29
CA PRO A 331 25.49 13.48 -3.11
C PRO A 331 26.06 12.27 -3.87
N THR A 332 27.35 12.31 -4.16
CA THR A 332 28.07 11.26 -4.88
C THR A 332 29.31 10.81 -4.11
N VAL A 333 29.81 9.62 -4.45
CA VAL A 333 31.16 9.20 -4.06
C VAL A 333 32.15 9.87 -5.01
N ILE A 334 33.13 10.57 -4.46
CA ILE A 334 34.17 11.29 -5.22
C ILE A 334 35.51 10.54 -5.25
N GLY A 335 35.69 9.55 -4.38
CA GLY A 335 36.93 8.78 -4.30
C GLY A 335 36.83 7.64 -3.30
N ILE A 336 37.78 6.71 -3.41
CA ILE A 336 38.03 5.67 -2.41
C ILE A 336 39.53 5.64 -2.08
N ILE A 337 39.88 5.22 -0.87
CA ILE A 337 41.26 5.12 -0.36
C ILE A 337 41.43 3.70 0.20
N PRO A 338 42.58 3.02 0.00
CA PRO A 338 43.86 3.55 -0.48
C PRO A 338 44.11 3.43 -2.00
N PHE A 339 43.11 3.01 -2.78
CA PHE A 339 43.27 2.75 -4.21
C PHE A 339 42.18 3.42 -5.05
N GLN A 340 42.33 3.47 -6.37
CA GLN A 340 41.28 3.97 -7.26
C GLN A 340 40.29 2.88 -7.61
N ASN A 341 39.01 3.22 -7.77
CA ASN A 341 38.01 2.27 -8.24
C ASN A 341 38.42 1.67 -9.59
N GLY A 342 38.21 0.37 -9.79
CA GLY A 342 38.67 -0.38 -10.96
C GLY A 342 40.11 -0.89 -10.90
N SER A 343 40.85 -0.63 -9.81
CA SER A 343 42.24 -1.11 -9.66
C SER A 343 42.33 -2.63 -9.76
N GLN A 344 43.33 -3.13 -10.51
CA GLN A 344 43.52 -4.56 -10.75
C GLN A 344 44.60 -5.21 -9.87
N ASN A 345 45.41 -4.41 -9.17
CA ASN A 345 46.62 -4.86 -8.48
C ASN A 345 46.59 -4.55 -6.98
N ILE A 346 45.47 -4.84 -6.29
CA ILE A 346 45.34 -4.58 -4.86
C ILE A 346 46.04 -5.68 -4.06
N LYS A 347 46.80 -5.30 -3.03
CA LYS A 347 47.46 -6.28 -2.15
C LYS A 347 46.41 -7.07 -1.35
N PRO A 348 46.53 -8.39 -1.26
CA PRO A 348 45.70 -9.20 -0.37
C PRO A 348 45.91 -8.86 1.11
N GLY A 349 44.96 -9.26 1.95
CA GLY A 349 44.96 -9.08 3.39
C GLY A 349 43.88 -8.10 3.89
N MET A 350 43.91 -7.85 5.19
CA MET A 350 42.98 -6.91 5.82
C MET A 350 43.25 -5.49 5.32
N THR A 351 42.26 -4.92 4.64
CA THR A 351 42.39 -3.61 4.00
C THR A 351 41.34 -2.66 4.53
N LYS A 352 41.80 -1.51 5.01
CA LYS A 352 40.97 -0.40 5.45
C LYS A 352 40.57 0.44 4.23
N ILE A 353 39.29 0.39 3.88
CA ILE A 353 38.73 1.10 2.73
C ILE A 353 37.95 2.31 3.23
N THR A 354 38.27 3.49 2.71
CA THR A 354 37.55 4.72 3.03
C THR A 354 36.87 5.27 1.78
N VAL A 355 35.56 5.45 1.86
CA VAL A 355 34.74 6.08 0.83
C VAL A 355 34.65 7.57 1.11
N GLN A 356 34.89 8.42 0.11
CA GLN A 356 34.82 9.87 0.22
C GLN A 356 33.58 10.40 -0.51
N PHE A 357 32.83 11.27 0.15
CA PHE A 357 31.58 11.84 -0.36
C PHE A 357 31.74 13.30 -0.81
N SER A 358 30.93 13.72 -1.78
CA SER A 358 30.90 15.11 -2.28
C SER A 358 30.49 16.12 -1.20
N GLU A 359 29.65 15.69 -0.26
CA GLU A 359 29.03 16.51 0.79
C GLU A 359 28.96 15.73 2.11
N PRO A 360 28.84 16.41 3.27
CA PRO A 360 28.58 15.77 4.55
C PRO A 360 27.27 14.95 4.56
N LEU A 361 27.32 13.75 5.13
CA LEU A 361 26.17 12.85 5.29
C LEU A 361 25.86 12.60 6.78
N VAL A 362 24.63 12.15 7.08
CA VAL A 362 24.26 11.74 8.43
C VAL A 362 25.03 10.49 8.84
N ARG A 363 25.60 10.51 10.04
CA ARG A 363 26.62 9.53 10.46
C ARG A 363 26.07 8.19 10.98
N TYR A 364 24.75 8.03 11.01
CA TYR A 364 24.07 6.83 11.50
C TYR A 364 23.35 6.04 10.39
N ASN A 365 23.34 6.54 9.15
CA ASN A 365 22.80 5.81 8.01
C ASN A 365 23.90 5.37 7.05
N THR A 366 24.14 4.06 7.05
CA THR A 366 25.14 3.40 6.21
C THR A 366 24.50 2.19 5.53
N GLY A 367 24.96 1.80 4.36
CA GLY A 367 24.48 0.58 3.72
C GLY A 367 25.44 0.10 2.65
N VAL A 368 25.76 -1.19 2.68
CA VAL A 368 26.54 -1.86 1.65
C VAL A 368 25.80 -3.12 1.22
N ASP A 369 25.78 -3.37 -0.09
CA ASP A 369 25.09 -4.49 -0.72
C ASP A 369 26.03 -5.21 -1.69
N PHE A 370 25.58 -6.35 -2.21
CA PHE A 370 26.26 -7.07 -3.27
C PHE A 370 26.25 -6.26 -4.57
N GLY A 371 27.36 -6.30 -5.30
CA GLY A 371 27.40 -5.81 -6.67
C GLY A 371 26.71 -6.78 -7.65
N PRO A 372 26.63 -6.42 -8.94
CA PRO A 372 26.02 -7.24 -9.98
C PRO A 372 26.58 -8.67 -10.12
N LEU A 373 27.83 -8.92 -9.71
CA LEU A 373 28.44 -10.25 -9.74
C LEU A 373 28.01 -11.14 -8.56
N GLY A 374 27.27 -10.61 -7.60
CA GLY A 374 26.67 -11.36 -6.51
C GLY A 374 27.60 -11.58 -5.31
N GLN A 375 27.11 -12.38 -4.36
CA GLN A 375 27.70 -12.57 -3.04
C GLN A 375 29.13 -13.13 -3.07
N ASP A 376 29.47 -13.96 -4.05
CA ASP A 376 30.81 -14.59 -4.13
C ASP A 376 31.94 -13.58 -4.36
N TYR A 377 31.59 -12.41 -4.89
CA TYR A 377 32.48 -11.27 -5.16
C TYR A 377 32.43 -10.24 -4.03
N PHE A 378 31.70 -10.49 -2.94
CA PHE A 378 31.68 -9.61 -1.79
C PHE A 378 32.76 -10.03 -0.78
N PRO A 379 33.62 -9.11 -0.29
CA PRO A 379 34.62 -9.46 0.70
C PRO A 379 33.99 -9.68 2.08
N LYS A 380 34.67 -10.46 2.92
CA LYS A 380 34.29 -10.54 4.34
C LYS A 380 34.61 -9.20 4.99
N MET A 381 33.60 -8.55 5.57
CA MET A 381 33.76 -7.24 6.21
C MET A 381 33.85 -7.36 7.74
N ASN A 382 34.66 -6.49 8.34
CA ASN A 382 34.67 -6.27 9.78
C ASN A 382 33.37 -5.56 10.20
N PRO A 383 32.73 -5.90 11.34
CA PRO A 383 31.59 -5.16 11.86
C PRO A 383 31.91 -3.69 12.18
N GLU A 384 33.16 -3.35 12.54
CA GLU A 384 33.55 -1.98 12.87
C GLU A 384 33.62 -1.09 11.63
N ARG A 385 32.85 0.01 11.67
CA ARG A 385 32.73 1.00 10.59
C ARG A 385 32.39 2.33 11.22
N TYR A 386 32.95 3.40 10.69
CA TYR A 386 32.76 4.73 11.26
C TYR A 386 32.81 5.82 10.20
N PHE A 387 32.17 6.93 10.52
CA PHE A 387 32.31 8.17 9.78
C PHE A 387 33.46 9.00 10.32
N SER A 388 34.02 9.84 9.45
CA SER A 388 34.74 11.04 9.88
C SER A 388 33.84 11.98 10.68
N GLU A 389 34.45 12.85 11.48
CA GLU A 389 33.72 13.83 12.28
C GLU A 389 32.88 14.78 11.44
N ASP A 390 33.38 15.17 10.27
CA ASP A 390 32.71 16.05 9.31
C ASP A 390 31.69 15.33 8.40
N GLY A 391 31.55 14.01 8.52
CA GLY A 391 30.62 13.19 7.74
C GLY A 391 30.95 13.09 6.25
N ARG A 392 32.14 13.51 5.81
CA ARG A 392 32.56 13.48 4.40
C ARG A 392 33.23 12.18 3.98
N SER A 393 33.48 11.28 4.92
CA SER A 393 34.03 9.96 4.64
C SER A 393 33.48 8.90 5.54
N TRP A 394 33.44 7.68 5.03
CA TRP A 394 33.04 6.49 5.76
C TRP A 394 34.05 5.38 5.55
N THR A 395 34.50 4.78 6.64
CA THR A 395 35.59 3.80 6.65
C THR A 395 35.12 2.46 7.18
N PHE A 396 35.55 1.40 6.50
CA PHE A 396 35.32 0.00 6.89
C PHE A 396 36.54 -0.84 6.56
N GLU A 397 36.61 -2.05 7.12
CA GLU A 397 37.67 -3.01 6.81
C GLU A 397 37.11 -4.24 6.11
N ALA A 398 37.89 -4.72 5.13
CA ALA A 398 37.56 -5.89 4.33
C ALA A 398 38.76 -6.84 4.26
N ASP A 399 38.51 -8.13 4.46
CA ASP A 399 39.49 -9.20 4.29
C ASP A 399 39.57 -9.61 2.82
N LEU A 400 40.67 -9.23 2.16
CA LEU A 400 40.88 -9.43 0.74
C LEU A 400 41.73 -10.67 0.47
N LYS A 401 41.11 -11.74 -0.01
CA LYS A 401 41.83 -12.94 -0.50
C LYS A 401 42.68 -12.65 -1.75
N PRO A 402 43.79 -13.39 -1.95
CA PRO A 402 44.60 -13.29 -3.16
C PRO A 402 43.86 -13.73 -4.42
N ASN A 403 44.28 -13.18 -5.56
CA ASN A 403 43.77 -13.46 -6.90
C ASN A 403 42.23 -13.48 -6.98
N LYS A 404 41.58 -12.46 -6.42
CA LYS A 404 40.13 -12.39 -6.33
C LYS A 404 39.58 -11.05 -6.83
N HIS A 405 38.45 -11.12 -7.53
CA HIS A 405 37.66 -9.97 -7.97
C HIS A 405 36.61 -9.66 -6.90
N TYR A 406 36.54 -8.39 -6.50
CA TYR A 406 35.59 -7.91 -5.52
C TYR A 406 34.66 -6.84 -6.08
N GLN A 407 33.41 -6.88 -5.62
CA GLN A 407 32.41 -5.84 -5.80
C GLN A 407 31.73 -5.50 -4.46
N ILE A 408 31.61 -4.21 -4.16
CA ILE A 408 30.90 -3.67 -3.00
C ILE A 408 30.01 -2.54 -3.48
N LEU A 409 28.69 -2.69 -3.38
CA LEU A 409 27.76 -1.62 -3.72
C LEU A 409 27.56 -0.72 -2.50
N ILE A 410 28.06 0.52 -2.56
CA ILE A 410 27.68 1.56 -1.60
C ILE A 410 26.24 1.95 -1.91
N SER A 411 25.32 1.62 -1.02
CA SER A 411 23.88 1.72 -1.29
C SER A 411 23.34 3.13 -1.11
N ASN A 412 22.09 3.35 -1.51
CA ASN A 412 21.41 4.64 -1.34
C ASN A 412 20.95 4.88 0.12
N ASN A 413 21.29 4.03 1.09
CA ASN A 413 20.89 4.25 2.48
C ASN A 413 21.60 5.46 3.11
N PHE A 414 22.82 5.75 2.65
CA PHE A 414 23.56 6.97 2.95
C PHE A 414 22.78 8.20 2.49
N ARG A 415 22.69 9.24 3.32
CA ARG A 415 21.84 10.41 3.04
C ARG A 415 22.27 11.67 3.78
N LYS A 416 21.80 12.82 3.27
CA LYS A 416 21.92 14.13 3.91
C LYS A 416 20.89 14.27 5.04
N GLU A 417 21.04 15.31 5.86
CA GLU A 417 20.11 15.62 6.97
C GLU A 417 18.67 15.79 6.47
N ASN A 418 18.48 16.37 5.29
CA ASN A 418 17.17 16.57 4.66
C ASN A 418 16.61 15.29 3.99
N GLY A 419 17.25 14.13 4.18
CA GLY A 419 16.80 12.83 3.66
C GLY A 419 17.25 12.50 2.24
N VAL A 420 17.81 13.45 1.48
CA VAL A 420 18.27 13.20 0.10
C VAL A 420 19.36 12.14 0.10
N ARG A 421 19.15 11.07 -0.68
CA ARG A 421 19.98 9.86 -0.68
C ARG A 421 21.15 9.93 -1.64
N LEU A 422 22.27 9.33 -1.23
CA LEU A 422 23.47 9.13 -2.05
C LEU A 422 23.12 8.41 -3.36
N LYS A 423 23.79 8.80 -4.45
CA LYS A 423 23.80 7.99 -5.68
C LYS A 423 24.58 6.69 -5.42
N PRO A 424 23.97 5.50 -5.58
CA PRO A 424 24.66 4.24 -5.42
C PRO A 424 25.98 4.23 -6.19
N PHE A 425 27.01 3.68 -5.58
CA PHE A 425 28.35 3.64 -6.16
C PHE A 425 28.92 2.25 -6.02
N LEU A 426 29.27 1.64 -7.16
CA LEU A 426 29.88 0.32 -7.20
C LEU A 426 31.40 0.45 -7.05
N ILE A 427 31.94 -0.08 -5.95
CA ILE A 427 33.37 -0.32 -5.81
C ILE A 427 33.66 -1.67 -6.47
N ASP A 428 34.57 -1.70 -7.44
CA ASP A 428 34.97 -2.87 -8.23
C ASP A 428 36.50 -2.90 -8.34
N PHE A 429 37.15 -3.98 -7.92
CA PHE A 429 38.62 -4.10 -7.97
C PHE A 429 39.09 -5.56 -7.91
N LYS A 430 40.36 -5.81 -8.25
CA LYS A 430 40.99 -7.14 -8.13
C LYS A 430 42.25 -7.12 -7.27
N THR A 431 42.49 -8.22 -6.59
CA THR A 431 43.71 -8.46 -5.82
C THR A 431 44.75 -9.24 -6.61
N VAL A 432 46.02 -8.96 -6.33
CA VAL A 432 47.15 -9.77 -6.81
C VAL A 432 47.24 -11.09 -6.05
N GLU A 433 48.14 -11.97 -6.49
CA GLU A 433 48.47 -13.23 -5.82
C GLU A 433 49.01 -13.05 -4.39
#